data_AF-A0A8H4V3C4-F1
#
_entry.id   AF-A0A8H4V3C4-F1
#
_cell.length_a   1.000
_cell.length_b   1.000
_cell.length_c   1.000
_cell.angle_alpha   90.00
_cell.angle_beta   90.00
_cell.angle_gamma   90.00
#
_symmetry.space_group_name_H-M   'P 1'
#
loop_
_entity.id
_entity.type
_entity.pdbx_description
1 polymer ?
#
loop_
_entity_poly.entity_id
_entity_poly.type
_entity_poly.pdbx_seq_one_letter_code
_entity_poly.pdbx_strand_id
1 'polypeptide(L)'
;MTEEPAFDQLRSKEQLGYVVWSGARYSATTIGYRVIIQSERTAQYLETRIDNFLAQFAKTLEEMTEEEFESHKRSIINKRLEKLKNLGSETSRFWTHIGSEYFNFLQHEIDAATVRTLTKPDIVAFFKQYIDPSSETRAKISIHLNAQSANTDDLPVDTSETAEGAESLHNQLTSVSISNGDATTIKATTRQPIYITNVPQFKAQLPVSPEPSPVVDLSEFGDFDSKL
;
A
#
# COMPACT_ATOMS: atom_id res chain seq x y z
N MET A 1 -1.92 2.61 -10.05
CA MET A 1 -0.72 2.03 -10.69
C MET A 1 -0.43 0.63 -10.15
N THR A 2 -0.57 0.35 -8.85
CA THR A 2 -0.30 -0.99 -8.30
C THR A 2 -1.51 -1.95 -8.27
N GLU A 3 -2.75 -1.44 -8.33
CA GLU A 3 -3.97 -2.26 -8.17
C GLU A 3 -4.06 -3.41 -9.17
N GLU A 4 -3.96 -3.10 -10.48
CA GLU A 4 -4.02 -4.09 -11.54
C GLU A 4 -2.77 -5.00 -11.56
N PRO A 5 -1.52 -4.50 -11.46
CA PRO A 5 -0.34 -5.37 -11.41
C PRO A 5 -0.31 -6.29 -10.18
N ALA A 6 -0.79 -5.83 -9.02
CA ALA A 6 -0.89 -6.66 -7.82
C ALA A 6 -1.91 -7.78 -8.02
N PHE A 7 -3.04 -7.47 -8.65
CA PHE A 7 -4.03 -8.47 -9.01
C PHE A 7 -3.44 -9.46 -10.01
N ASP A 8 -2.88 -9.01 -11.13
CA ASP A 8 -2.30 -9.90 -12.13
C ASP A 8 -1.20 -10.81 -11.54
N GLN A 9 -0.24 -10.24 -10.80
CA GLN A 9 0.88 -11.01 -10.25
C GLN A 9 0.42 -11.99 -9.15
N LEU A 10 -0.25 -11.50 -8.11
CA LEU A 10 -0.54 -12.30 -6.91
C LEU A 10 -1.78 -13.18 -7.10
N ARG A 11 -2.77 -12.74 -7.90
CA ARG A 11 -3.98 -13.51 -8.19
C ARG A 11 -3.84 -14.36 -9.44
N SER A 12 -3.53 -13.75 -10.59
CA SER A 12 -3.63 -14.44 -11.90
C SER A 12 -2.43 -15.34 -12.16
N LYS A 13 -1.21 -14.87 -11.90
CA LYS A 13 0.03 -15.63 -12.18
C LYS A 13 0.39 -16.58 -11.05
N GLU A 14 0.41 -16.09 -9.81
CA GLU A 14 0.83 -16.89 -8.65
C GLU A 14 -0.30 -17.68 -7.99
N GLN A 15 -1.56 -17.37 -8.33
CA GLN A 15 -2.74 -18.09 -7.84
C GLN A 15 -2.80 -18.17 -6.31
N LEU A 16 -2.36 -17.12 -5.61
CA LEU A 16 -2.23 -17.14 -4.15
C LEU A 16 -3.57 -17.21 -3.43
N GLY A 17 -4.67 -16.81 -4.06
CA GLY A 17 -6.00 -16.98 -3.47
C GLY A 17 -7.03 -16.08 -4.13
N TYR A 18 -8.32 -16.33 -3.91
CA TYR A 18 -9.39 -15.64 -4.66
C TYR A 18 -9.46 -14.14 -4.40
N VAL A 19 -9.24 -13.74 -3.15
CA VAL A 19 -9.32 -12.34 -2.72
C VAL A 19 -7.91 -11.77 -2.64
N VAL A 20 -7.57 -10.92 -3.62
CA VAL A 20 -6.36 -10.09 -3.62
C VAL A 20 -6.79 -8.65 -3.82
N TRP A 21 -6.46 -7.79 -2.87
CA TRP A 21 -6.74 -6.36 -2.95
C TRP A 21 -5.48 -5.56 -2.61
N SER A 22 -5.22 -4.50 -3.36
CA SER A 22 -4.18 -3.54 -3.00
C SER A 22 -4.65 -2.10 -3.21
N GLY A 23 -4.10 -1.18 -2.43
CA GLY A 23 -4.45 0.24 -2.56
C GLY A 23 -4.23 1.05 -1.29
N ALA A 24 -4.62 2.32 -1.38
CA ALA A 24 -4.52 3.24 -0.26
C ALA A 24 -5.55 2.91 0.84
N ARG A 25 -5.09 2.93 2.09
CA ARG A 25 -5.89 2.94 3.29
C ARG A 25 -5.81 4.34 3.89
N TYR A 26 -6.94 5.02 3.92
CA TYR A 26 -7.08 6.31 4.58
C TYR A 26 -7.51 6.06 6.03
N SER A 27 -6.88 6.78 6.96
CA SER A 27 -7.39 7.06 8.30
C SER A 27 -7.37 8.57 8.45
N ALA A 28 -8.00 9.10 9.50
CA ALA A 28 -8.14 10.55 9.65
C ALA A 28 -6.79 11.26 9.43
N THR A 29 -5.76 10.86 10.17
CA THR A 29 -4.49 11.61 10.21
C THR A 29 -3.32 10.88 9.54
N THR A 30 -3.57 9.70 8.96
CA THR A 30 -2.52 8.87 8.34
C THR A 30 -3.03 8.21 7.08
N ILE A 31 -2.15 8.07 6.09
CA ILE A 31 -2.37 7.27 4.90
C ILE A 31 -1.37 6.12 4.86
N GLY A 32 -1.80 4.96 4.40
CA GLY A 32 -0.92 3.82 4.17
C GLY A 32 -1.27 3.09 2.89
N TYR A 33 -0.33 2.31 2.38
CA TYR A 33 -0.60 1.31 1.35
C TYR A 33 -0.89 -0.03 2.02
N ARG A 34 -1.98 -0.70 1.63
CA ARG A 34 -2.32 -2.03 2.15
C ARG A 34 -2.44 -3.04 1.02
N VAL A 35 -2.06 -4.28 1.32
CA VAL A 35 -2.34 -5.47 0.51
C VAL A 35 -3.11 -6.45 1.39
N ILE A 36 -4.19 -7.03 0.87
CA ILE A 36 -5.01 -8.04 1.55
C ILE A 36 -5.04 -9.27 0.66
N ILE A 37 -4.66 -10.42 1.21
CA ILE A 37 -4.73 -11.70 0.53
C ILE A 37 -5.46 -12.69 1.44
N GLN A 38 -6.47 -13.37 0.90
CA GLN A 38 -7.05 -14.56 1.52
C GLN A 38 -6.57 -15.79 0.76
N SER A 39 -5.85 -16.67 1.46
CA SER A 39 -5.16 -17.82 0.88
C SER A 39 -5.27 -19.05 1.79
N GLU A 40 -5.02 -20.22 1.20
CA GLU A 40 -4.75 -21.47 1.93
C GLU A 40 -3.26 -21.59 2.32
N ARG A 41 -2.38 -20.74 1.78
CA ARG A 41 -0.95 -20.71 2.08
C ARG A 41 -0.67 -20.02 3.42
N THR A 42 0.50 -20.27 3.98
CA THR A 42 0.95 -19.65 5.23
C THR A 42 1.10 -18.13 5.07
N ALA A 43 0.80 -17.37 6.13
CA ALA A 43 0.88 -15.92 6.09
C ALA A 43 2.33 -15.43 5.84
N GLN A 44 3.32 -16.15 6.37
CA GLN A 44 4.74 -15.89 6.14
C GLN A 44 5.09 -16.02 4.66
N TYR A 45 4.62 -17.08 3.99
CA TYR A 45 4.84 -17.24 2.56
C TYR A 45 4.24 -16.07 1.78
N LEU A 46 2.99 -15.71 2.07
CA LEU A 46 2.31 -14.58 1.40
C LEU A 46 3.06 -13.25 1.58
N GLU A 47 3.59 -13.01 2.77
CA GLU A 47 4.38 -11.82 3.06
C GLU A 47 5.61 -11.73 2.15
N THR A 48 6.33 -12.84 1.93
CA THR A 48 7.45 -12.88 0.98
C THR A 48 7.02 -12.59 -0.45
N ARG A 49 5.85 -13.09 -0.88
CA ARG A 49 5.31 -12.84 -2.22
C ARG A 49 4.93 -11.37 -2.40
N ILE A 50 4.37 -10.74 -1.38
CA ILE A 50 4.06 -9.31 -1.39
C ILE A 50 5.34 -8.48 -1.49
N ASP A 51 6.36 -8.76 -0.69
CA ASP A 51 7.61 -8.00 -0.74
C ASP A 51 8.33 -8.21 -2.10
N ASN A 52 8.30 -9.42 -2.66
CA ASN A 52 8.81 -9.68 -4.01
C ASN A 52 8.06 -8.88 -5.09
N PHE A 53 6.72 -8.83 -5.02
CA PHE A 53 5.91 -8.00 -5.92
C PHE A 53 6.29 -6.53 -5.82
N LEU A 54 6.46 -6.00 -4.60
CA LEU A 54 6.83 -4.60 -4.40
C LEU A 54 8.21 -4.28 -4.96
N ALA A 55 9.19 -5.17 -4.77
CA ALA A 55 10.53 -5.01 -5.33
C ALA A 55 10.53 -5.05 -6.87
N GLN A 56 9.70 -5.91 -7.48
CA GLN A 56 9.51 -5.94 -8.93
C GLN A 56 8.83 -4.67 -9.43
N PHE A 57 7.78 -4.22 -8.73
CA PHE A 57 7.05 -3.02 -9.09
C PHE A 57 7.91 -1.76 -9.00
N ALA A 58 8.88 -1.70 -8.09
CA ALA A 58 9.87 -0.63 -8.04
C ALA A 58 10.58 -0.46 -9.40
N LYS A 59 11.03 -1.57 -9.99
CA LYS A 59 11.67 -1.58 -11.32
C LYS A 59 10.69 -1.18 -12.41
N THR A 60 9.48 -1.74 -12.39
CA THR A 60 8.42 -1.37 -13.33
C THR A 60 8.15 0.13 -13.31
N LEU A 61 8.14 0.76 -12.14
CA LEU A 61 7.92 2.20 -12.00
C LEU A 61 9.08 3.04 -12.55
N GLU A 62 10.33 2.57 -12.41
CA GLU A 62 11.51 3.24 -12.99
C GLU A 62 11.54 3.15 -14.52
N GLU A 63 11.27 1.95 -15.04
CA GLU A 63 11.30 1.62 -16.47
C GLU A 63 10.06 2.13 -17.22
N MET A 64 8.99 2.47 -16.50
CA MET A 64 7.76 3.01 -17.08
C MET A 64 8.04 4.24 -17.95
N THR A 65 7.44 4.27 -19.13
CA THR A 65 7.56 5.40 -20.06
C THR A 65 6.82 6.63 -19.51
N GLU A 66 7.22 7.82 -19.97
CA GLU A 66 6.53 9.05 -19.55
C GLU A 66 5.07 9.06 -20.06
N GLU A 67 4.83 8.48 -21.23
CA GLU A 67 3.51 8.34 -21.83
C GLU A 67 2.57 7.46 -21.00
N GLU A 68 3.05 6.33 -20.50
CA GLU A 68 2.30 5.44 -19.59
C GLU A 68 2.02 6.11 -18.25
N PHE A 69 3.02 6.80 -17.69
CA PHE A 69 2.87 7.56 -16.46
C PHE A 69 1.78 8.64 -16.59
N GLU A 70 1.84 9.44 -17.66
CA GLU A 70 0.84 10.47 -17.95
C GLU A 70 -0.56 9.88 -18.20
N SER A 71 -0.64 8.69 -18.79
CA SER A 71 -1.91 7.94 -18.95
C SER A 71 -2.52 7.56 -17.60
N HIS A 72 -1.71 7.06 -16.66
CA HIS A 72 -2.15 6.79 -15.30
C HIS A 72 -2.57 8.05 -14.57
N LYS A 73 -1.80 9.14 -14.69
CA LYS A 73 -2.10 10.45 -14.09
C LYS A 73 -3.45 10.98 -14.57
N ARG A 74 -3.68 10.96 -15.89
CA ARG A 74 -4.96 11.36 -16.51
C ARG A 74 -6.12 10.50 -16.01
N SER A 75 -5.92 9.19 -15.88
CA SER A 75 -6.94 8.27 -15.37
C SER A 75 -7.36 8.60 -13.94
N ILE A 76 -6.40 8.95 -13.07
CA ILE A 76 -6.67 9.35 -11.68
C ILE A 76 -7.40 10.70 -11.64
N ILE A 77 -6.97 11.68 -12.42
CA ILE A 77 -7.61 13.00 -12.52
C ILE A 77 -9.07 12.85 -12.97
N ASN A 78 -9.31 12.06 -14.01
CA ASN A 78 -10.67 11.80 -14.50
C ASN A 78 -11.54 11.14 -13.43
N LYS A 79 -11.00 10.14 -12.70
CA LYS A 79 -11.72 9.48 -11.59
C LYS A 79 -12.03 10.44 -10.44
N ARG A 80 -11.15 11.41 -10.15
CA ARG A 80 -11.37 12.43 -9.10
C ARG A 80 -12.43 13.45 -9.50
N LEU A 81 -12.46 13.85 -10.76
CA LEU A 81 -13.39 14.85 -11.31
C LEU A 81 -14.69 14.25 -11.87
N GLU A 82 -14.90 12.93 -11.75
CA GLU A 82 -16.13 12.29 -12.21
C GLU A 82 -17.33 12.89 -11.46
N LYS A 83 -18.33 13.34 -12.24
CA LYS A 83 -19.59 13.83 -11.70
C LYS A 83 -20.32 12.71 -10.98
N LEU A 84 -20.83 13.01 -9.79
CA LEU A 84 -21.61 12.08 -9.00
C LEU A 84 -22.93 11.78 -9.71
N LYS A 85 -23.29 10.49 -9.76
CA LYS A 85 -24.42 10.00 -10.56
C LYS A 85 -25.77 10.10 -9.84
N ASN A 86 -25.74 10.29 -8.52
CA ASN A 86 -26.95 10.35 -7.69
C ASN A 86 -26.65 11.06 -6.36
N LEU A 87 -27.73 11.46 -5.68
CA LEU A 87 -27.70 12.14 -4.39
C LEU A 87 -27.01 11.31 -3.29
N GLY A 88 -27.17 9.98 -3.30
CA GLY A 88 -26.53 9.11 -2.32
C GLY A 88 -25.01 9.19 -2.37
N SER A 89 -24.42 9.22 -3.58
CA SER A 89 -22.99 9.39 -3.76
C SER A 89 -22.49 10.77 -3.31
N GLU A 90 -23.30 11.82 -3.50
CA GLU A 90 -23.00 13.18 -3.04
C GLU A 90 -23.03 13.29 -1.53
N THR A 91 -24.10 12.81 -0.90
CA THR A 91 -24.21 12.72 0.54
C THR A 91 -23.04 11.93 1.13
N SER A 92 -22.68 10.79 0.55
CA SER A 92 -21.55 9.98 1.03
C SER A 92 -20.20 10.71 0.93
N ARG A 93 -19.97 11.47 -0.16
CA ARG A 93 -18.76 12.28 -0.32
C ARG A 93 -18.69 13.36 0.76
N PHE A 94 -19.74 14.14 0.96
CA PHE A 94 -19.76 15.18 2.00
C PHE A 94 -19.67 14.61 3.41
N TRP A 95 -20.35 13.49 3.67
CA TRP A 95 -20.30 12.85 4.98
C TRP A 95 -18.91 12.34 5.34
N THR A 96 -18.10 11.96 4.35
CA THR A 96 -16.69 11.62 4.56
C THR A 96 -15.91 12.81 5.12
N HIS A 97 -16.11 14.01 4.57
CA HIS A 97 -15.45 15.23 5.06
C HIS A 97 -15.97 15.67 6.44
N ILE A 98 -17.28 15.59 6.67
CA ILE A 98 -17.90 15.90 7.97
C ILE A 98 -17.38 14.95 9.05
N GLY A 99 -17.45 13.64 8.82
CA GLY A 99 -17.03 12.63 9.78
C GLY A 99 -15.52 12.59 10.02
N SER A 100 -14.73 13.15 9.11
CA SER A 100 -13.28 13.32 9.29
C SER A 100 -12.86 14.64 9.93
N GLU A 101 -13.80 15.58 10.10
CA GLU A 101 -13.57 16.94 10.63
C GLU A 101 -12.60 17.82 9.80
N TYR A 102 -12.21 17.38 8.60
CA TYR A 102 -11.40 18.22 7.69
C TYR A 102 -12.21 19.29 6.96
N PHE A 103 -13.52 19.06 6.78
CA PHE A 103 -14.44 19.95 6.03
C PHE A 103 -13.95 20.38 4.64
N ASN A 104 -13.07 19.58 4.02
CA ASN A 104 -12.47 19.89 2.73
C ASN A 104 -13.36 19.41 1.56
N PHE A 105 -14.51 20.06 1.37
CA PHE A 105 -15.49 19.64 0.34
C PHE A 105 -14.95 19.75 -1.11
N LEU A 106 -13.95 20.62 -1.33
CA LEU A 106 -13.29 20.79 -2.62
C LEU A 106 -12.04 19.92 -2.79
N GLN A 107 -11.77 18.98 -1.87
CA GLN A 107 -10.57 18.14 -1.90
C GLN A 107 -10.39 17.45 -3.25
N HIS A 108 -11.46 16.95 -3.86
CA HIS A 108 -11.36 16.26 -5.14
C HIS A 108 -10.84 17.14 -6.30
N GLU A 109 -11.12 18.44 -6.29
CA GLU A 109 -10.60 19.41 -7.27
C GLU A 109 -9.15 19.77 -6.97
N ILE A 110 -8.84 19.99 -5.69
CA ILE A 110 -7.49 20.30 -5.19
C ILE A 110 -6.55 19.12 -5.46
N ASP A 111 -6.97 17.90 -5.16
CA ASP A 111 -6.25 16.65 -5.44
C ASP A 111 -6.00 16.53 -6.95
N ALA A 112 -7.02 16.78 -7.79
CA ALA A 112 -6.86 16.71 -9.23
C ALA A 112 -5.86 17.76 -9.75
N ALA A 113 -5.87 18.98 -9.21
CA ALA A 113 -4.89 20.01 -9.53
C ALA A 113 -3.47 19.62 -9.07
N THR A 114 -3.35 19.07 -7.86
CA THR A 114 -2.07 18.60 -7.30
C THR A 114 -1.50 17.43 -8.11
N VAL A 115 -2.33 16.45 -8.46
CA VAL A 115 -1.90 15.31 -9.29
C VAL A 115 -1.40 15.74 -10.66
N ARG A 116 -1.91 16.85 -11.23
CA ARG A 116 -1.38 17.37 -12.51
C ARG A 116 0.08 17.80 -12.42
N THR A 117 0.53 18.30 -11.27
CA THR A 117 1.90 18.82 -11.10
C THR A 117 2.90 17.73 -10.74
N LEU A 118 2.45 16.53 -10.34
CA LEU A 118 3.32 15.42 -10.00
C LEU A 118 4.05 14.89 -11.25
N THR A 119 5.34 14.58 -11.05
CA THR A 119 6.24 14.01 -12.05
C THR A 119 6.56 12.56 -11.74
N LYS A 120 7.02 11.78 -12.73
CA LYS A 120 7.46 10.39 -12.51
C LYS A 120 8.55 10.28 -11.43
N PRO A 121 9.60 11.12 -11.43
CA PRO A 121 10.60 11.13 -10.35
C PRO A 121 10.02 11.31 -8.94
N ASP A 122 9.00 12.15 -8.77
CA ASP A 122 8.35 12.35 -7.46
C ASP A 122 7.73 11.05 -6.94
N ILE A 123 7.06 10.31 -7.84
CA ILE A 123 6.39 9.05 -7.49
C ILE A 123 7.41 7.93 -7.26
N VAL A 124 8.50 7.87 -8.03
CA VAL A 124 9.61 6.95 -7.80
C VAL A 124 10.25 7.20 -6.44
N ALA A 125 10.54 8.46 -6.11
CA ALA A 125 11.12 8.84 -4.83
C ALA A 125 10.19 8.49 -3.66
N PHE A 126 8.89 8.80 -3.80
CA PHE A 126 7.87 8.40 -2.83
C PHE A 126 7.82 6.89 -2.60
N PHE A 127 7.80 6.10 -3.67
CA PHE A 127 7.75 4.64 -3.58
C PHE A 127 8.99 4.08 -2.87
N LYS A 128 10.19 4.52 -3.30
CA LYS A 128 11.46 4.12 -2.69
C LYS A 128 11.53 4.46 -1.21
N GLN A 129 11.00 5.62 -0.82
CA GLN A 129 11.07 6.06 0.57
C GLN A 129 10.07 5.32 1.47
N TYR A 130 8.82 5.15 1.04
CA TYR A 130 7.75 4.72 1.94
C TYR A 130 7.24 3.30 1.73
N ILE A 131 7.46 2.70 0.55
CA ILE A 131 6.83 1.44 0.16
C ILE A 131 7.85 0.32 -0.07
N ASP A 132 8.99 0.64 -0.68
CA ASP A 132 10.01 -0.34 -1.07
C ASP A 132 10.50 -1.17 0.14
N PRO A 133 10.52 -2.52 0.04
CA PRO A 133 10.98 -3.38 1.13
C PRO A 133 12.40 -3.10 1.64
N SER A 134 13.27 -2.55 0.78
CA SER A 134 14.65 -2.19 1.13
C SER A 134 14.77 -0.85 1.87
N SER A 135 13.69 -0.07 1.96
CA SER A 135 13.73 1.26 2.57
C SER A 135 13.89 1.22 4.09
N GLU A 136 14.82 2.04 4.59
CA GLU A 136 15.05 2.21 6.02
C GLU A 136 13.91 2.97 6.73
N THR A 137 13.14 3.78 6.00
CA THR A 137 12.02 4.57 6.57
C THR A 137 10.67 3.92 6.38
N ARG A 138 10.60 2.72 5.78
CA ARG A 138 9.36 1.96 5.63
C ARG A 138 8.80 1.57 7.00
N ALA A 139 7.57 2.00 7.26
CA ALA A 139 6.77 1.54 8.39
C ALA A 139 5.81 0.44 7.91
N LYS A 140 5.98 -0.79 8.41
CA LYS A 140 5.19 -1.97 8.03
C LYS A 140 4.50 -2.56 9.26
N ILE A 141 3.22 -2.89 9.11
CA ILE A 141 2.47 -3.74 10.04
C ILE A 141 1.85 -4.88 9.25
N SER A 142 2.04 -6.11 9.72
CA SER A 142 1.41 -7.31 9.14
C SER A 142 0.47 -7.93 10.15
N ILE A 143 -0.71 -8.37 9.70
CA ILE A 143 -1.72 -9.04 10.52
C ILE A 143 -1.95 -10.42 9.92
N HIS A 144 -1.51 -11.46 10.62
CA HIS A 144 -1.63 -12.85 10.18
C HIS A 144 -2.87 -13.49 10.82
N LEU A 145 -3.77 -13.99 10.00
CA LEU A 145 -4.96 -14.75 10.39
C LEU A 145 -4.76 -16.19 9.94
N ASN A 146 -4.41 -17.07 10.88
CA ASN A 146 -4.13 -18.48 10.57
C ASN A 146 -5.42 -19.29 10.46
N ALA A 147 -5.49 -20.19 9.48
CA ALA A 147 -6.62 -21.09 9.30
C ALA A 147 -6.73 -22.11 10.45
N GLN A 148 -7.95 -22.42 10.88
CA GLN A 148 -8.19 -23.38 11.97
C GLN A 148 -7.78 -24.82 11.61
N SER A 149 -7.84 -25.17 10.32
CA SER A 149 -7.46 -26.50 9.81
C SER A 149 -5.96 -26.66 9.60
N ALA A 150 -5.17 -25.59 9.71
CA ALA A 150 -3.72 -25.66 9.67
C ALA A 150 -3.21 -26.13 11.03
N ASN A 151 -3.49 -27.38 11.39
CA ASN A 151 -2.67 -28.07 12.37
C ASN A 151 -1.25 -28.13 11.80
N THR A 152 -0.27 -27.76 12.62
CA THR A 152 1.14 -27.58 12.24
C THR A 152 1.84 -28.84 11.74
N ASP A 153 1.15 -29.99 11.71
CA ASP A 153 1.72 -31.30 11.42
C ASP A 153 1.31 -31.89 10.05
N ASP A 154 0.36 -31.29 9.32
CA ASP A 154 -0.24 -31.93 8.12
C ASP A 154 -0.23 -31.08 6.85
N LEU A 155 0.58 -30.01 6.78
CA LEU A 155 0.87 -29.40 5.49
C LEU A 155 1.85 -30.32 4.73
N PRO A 156 1.64 -30.60 3.43
CA PRO A 156 2.65 -31.27 2.63
C PRO A 156 3.90 -30.40 2.72
N VAL A 157 4.95 -30.94 3.33
CA VAL A 157 6.28 -30.34 3.30
C VAL A 157 6.73 -30.40 1.84
N ASP A 158 6.38 -29.37 1.08
CA ASP A 158 7.14 -29.02 -0.10
C ASP A 158 8.53 -28.67 0.45
N THR A 159 9.51 -29.50 0.12
CA THR A 159 10.88 -29.43 0.66
C THR A 159 11.65 -28.18 0.18
N SER A 160 10.96 -27.28 -0.53
CA SER A 160 11.40 -25.91 -0.81
C SER A 160 11.04 -24.88 0.29
N GLU A 161 10.17 -25.23 1.26
CA GLU A 161 9.66 -24.33 2.32
C GLU A 161 10.30 -24.52 3.71
N THR A 162 11.53 -25.03 3.81
CA THR A 162 12.31 -24.88 5.05
C THR A 162 13.07 -23.55 5.04
N ALA A 163 13.32 -22.98 6.22
CA ALA A 163 14.17 -21.78 6.36
C ALA A 163 15.55 -21.97 5.70
N GLU A 164 16.07 -23.21 5.70
CA GLU A 164 17.27 -23.61 4.98
C GLU A 164 17.08 -23.65 3.45
N GLY A 165 15.89 -24.00 2.95
CA GLY A 165 15.54 -23.95 1.54
C GLY A 165 15.41 -22.52 1.01
N ALA A 166 14.85 -21.61 1.80
CA ALA A 166 14.80 -20.18 1.49
C ALA A 166 16.20 -19.54 1.52
N GLU A 167 17.05 -19.91 2.49
CA GLU A 167 18.47 -19.53 2.50
C GLU A 167 19.25 -20.16 1.35
N SER A 168 18.96 -21.40 0.97
CA SER A 168 19.59 -22.10 -0.15
C SER A 168 19.18 -21.52 -1.50
N LEU A 169 17.91 -21.16 -1.69
CA LEU A 169 17.43 -20.41 -2.86
C LEU A 169 18.04 -19.00 -2.91
N HIS A 170 18.15 -18.32 -1.77
CA HIS A 170 18.84 -17.03 -1.66
C HIS A 170 20.34 -17.13 -2.00
N ASN A 171 21.00 -18.21 -1.56
CA ASN A 171 22.40 -18.50 -1.86
C ASN A 171 22.61 -18.97 -3.31
N GLN A 172 21.65 -19.70 -3.89
CA GLN A 172 21.70 -20.11 -5.30
C GLN A 172 21.46 -18.91 -6.23
N LEU A 173 20.52 -18.02 -5.90
CA LEU A 173 20.27 -16.77 -6.64
C LEU A 173 21.46 -15.79 -6.58
N THR A 174 22.27 -15.83 -5.51
CA THR A 174 23.51 -15.04 -5.41
C THR A 174 24.70 -15.70 -6.12
N SER A 175 24.65 -17.00 -6.40
CA SER A 175 25.73 -17.74 -7.09
C SER A 175 25.63 -17.75 -8.62
N VAL A 176 24.47 -17.43 -9.21
CA VAL A 176 24.24 -17.45 -10.68
C VAL A 176 24.52 -16.07 -11.32
N SER A 177 25.59 -15.39 -10.92
CA SER A 177 26.02 -14.16 -11.59
C SER A 177 27.53 -14.03 -11.62
N ILE A 178 28.16 -14.69 -12.60
CA ILE A 178 29.36 -14.14 -13.24
C ILE A 178 29.23 -14.32 -14.75
N SER A 179 28.79 -13.27 -15.44
CA SER A 179 29.67 -12.62 -16.42
C SER A 179 29.12 -11.25 -16.84
N ASN A 180 29.95 -10.25 -16.49
CA ASN A 180 30.10 -8.93 -17.10
C ASN A 180 29.12 -7.80 -16.76
N GLY A 181 29.63 -6.88 -15.92
CA GLY A 181 29.32 -5.45 -15.97
C GLY A 181 28.66 -4.89 -14.70
N ASP A 182 29.47 -4.34 -13.80
CA ASP A 182 29.12 -3.43 -12.67
C ASP A 182 27.69 -3.54 -12.09
N ALA A 183 27.53 -4.40 -11.09
CA ALA A 183 26.31 -4.49 -10.30
C ALA A 183 26.62 -4.37 -8.80
N THR A 184 26.32 -3.21 -8.22
CA THR A 184 26.28 -2.99 -6.78
C THR A 184 25.22 -3.92 -6.16
N THR A 185 25.66 -4.94 -5.43
CA THR A 185 24.79 -5.89 -4.72
C THR A 185 23.96 -5.17 -3.65
N ILE A 186 22.65 -5.06 -3.86
CA ILE A 186 21.71 -4.52 -2.85
C ILE A 186 21.52 -5.59 -1.78
N LYS A 187 22.19 -5.43 -0.63
CA LYS A 187 21.87 -6.16 0.60
C LYS A 187 20.56 -5.63 1.17
N ALA A 188 19.46 -6.36 1.00
CA ALA A 188 18.24 -6.08 1.74
C ALA A 188 18.54 -6.28 3.25
N THR A 189 18.39 -5.23 4.04
CA THR A 189 18.60 -5.29 5.49
C THR A 189 17.37 -5.91 6.13
N THR A 190 17.39 -7.21 6.38
CA THR A 190 16.26 -7.93 6.98
C THR A 190 16.11 -7.52 8.45
N ARG A 191 15.27 -6.51 8.71
CA ARG A 191 14.86 -6.17 10.08
C ARG A 191 14.04 -7.33 10.65
N GLN A 192 14.44 -7.84 11.80
CA GLN A 192 13.69 -8.89 12.50
C GLN A 192 12.30 -8.35 12.91
N PRO A 193 11.20 -9.08 12.65
CA PRO A 193 9.88 -8.62 13.00
C PRO A 193 9.68 -8.60 14.52
N ILE A 194 8.98 -7.57 15.01
CA ILE A 194 8.57 -7.49 16.41
C ILE A 194 7.16 -8.09 16.53
N TYR A 195 7.04 -9.22 17.21
CA TYR A 195 5.75 -9.88 17.43
C TYR A 195 4.96 -9.15 18.52
N ILE A 196 3.76 -8.68 18.17
CA ILE A 196 2.84 -8.01 19.10
C ILE A 196 2.03 -9.07 19.85
N THR A 197 2.36 -9.29 21.13
CA THR A 197 1.65 -10.25 21.99
C THR A 197 0.49 -9.61 22.77
N ASN A 198 0.53 -8.29 22.98
CA ASN A 198 -0.52 -7.54 23.67
C ASN A 198 -0.82 -6.23 22.91
N VAL A 199 -1.97 -6.18 22.25
CA VAL A 199 -2.38 -5.03 21.42
C VAL A 199 -2.59 -3.75 22.24
N PRO A 200 -3.29 -3.74 23.38
CA PRO A 200 -3.40 -2.56 24.23
C PRO A 200 -2.05 -1.97 24.65
N GLN A 201 -1.13 -2.82 25.12
CA GLN A 201 0.20 -2.38 25.55
C GLN A 201 1.01 -1.81 24.38
N PHE A 202 0.99 -2.48 23.23
CA PHE A 202 1.66 -1.99 22.02
C PHE A 202 1.14 -0.60 21.62
N LYS A 203 -0.19 -0.42 21.61
CA LYS A 203 -0.81 0.89 21.32
C LYS A 203 -0.37 1.98 22.30
N ALA A 204 -0.27 1.66 23.59
CA ALA A 204 0.14 2.62 24.62
C ALA A 204 1.59 3.11 24.49
N GLN A 205 2.43 2.38 23.75
CA GLN A 205 3.83 2.77 23.49
C GLN A 205 3.99 3.63 22.23
N LEU A 206 2.96 3.72 21.39
CA LEU A 206 3.04 4.46 20.13
C LEU A 206 2.71 5.94 20.35
N PRO A 207 3.40 6.85 19.62
CA PRO A 207 2.99 8.24 19.57
C PRO A 207 1.59 8.33 18.94
N VAL A 208 0.76 9.19 19.50
CA VAL A 208 -0.56 9.51 18.94
C VAL A 208 -0.37 10.61 17.90
N SER A 209 -1.00 10.46 16.73
CA SER A 209 -1.00 11.51 15.72
C SER A 209 -1.79 12.73 16.20
N PRO A 210 -1.44 13.94 15.75
CA PRO A 210 -2.24 15.13 16.01
C PRO A 210 -3.68 14.94 15.54
N GLU A 211 -4.62 15.65 16.15
CA GLU A 211 -6.02 15.63 15.71
C GLU A 211 -6.18 16.23 14.30
N PRO A 212 -7.19 15.78 13.52
CA PRO A 212 -7.58 16.46 12.29
C PRO A 212 -7.83 17.95 12.56
N SER A 213 -7.35 18.79 11.66
CA SER A 213 -7.62 20.23 11.70
C SER A 213 -8.45 20.61 10.47
N PRO A 214 -9.56 21.35 10.63
CA PRO A 214 -10.33 21.87 9.52
C PRO A 214 -9.46 22.61 8.52
N VAL A 215 -9.67 22.36 7.22
CA VAL A 215 -8.98 23.11 6.15
C VAL A 215 -9.52 24.53 6.04
N VAL A 216 -10.77 24.72 6.42
CA VAL A 216 -11.51 25.97 6.39
C VAL A 216 -12.20 26.14 7.73
N ASP A 217 -12.24 27.36 8.26
CA ASP A 217 -12.94 27.64 9.51
C ASP A 217 -14.45 27.42 9.33
N LEU A 218 -15.10 26.82 10.33
CA LEU A 218 -16.54 26.54 10.28
C LEU A 218 -17.40 27.80 10.11
N SER A 219 -16.89 28.95 10.53
CA SER A 219 -17.55 30.24 10.35
C SER A 219 -17.75 30.62 8.89
N GLU A 220 -16.93 30.09 7.96
CA GLU A 220 -17.09 30.35 6.52
C GLU A 220 -18.31 29.65 5.92
N PHE A 221 -18.83 28.61 6.58
CA PHE A 221 -20.02 27.88 6.13
C PHE A 221 -21.31 28.34 6.82
N GLY A 222 -21.20 29.21 7.84
CA GLY A 222 -22.34 29.70 8.59
C GLY A 222 -22.91 30.98 8.01
N ASP A 223 -24.11 30.91 7.44
CA ASP A 223 -25.02 32.06 7.38
C ASP A 223 -25.60 32.22 8.80
N PHE A 224 -24.84 32.87 9.69
CA PHE A 224 -25.27 33.12 11.08
C PHE A 224 -26.34 34.22 11.18
N ASP A 225 -26.58 34.93 10.09
CA ASP A 225 -27.71 35.85 9.99
C ASP A 225 -29.00 35.03 9.96
N SER A 226 -29.79 35.16 11.02
CA SER A 226 -31.14 34.65 11.09
C SER A 226 -31.91 35.18 9.87
N LYS A 227 -32.24 34.30 8.92
CA LYS A 227 -33.19 34.59 7.85
C LYS A 227 -34.59 34.66 8.47
N LEU A 228 -34.88 35.79 9.11
CA LEU A 228 -36.21 36.24 9.51
C LEU A 228 -36.85 37.04 8.37
#